data_AF-A0A5N6F061-F1
#
_entry.id   AF-A0A5N6F061-F1
#
_cell.length_a   1.000
_cell.length_b   1.000
_cell.length_c   1.000
_cell.angle_alpha   90.00
_cell.angle_beta   90.00
_cell.angle_gamma   90.00
#
_symmetry.space_group_name_H-M   'P 1'
#
loop_
_entity.id
_entity.type
_entity.pdbx_description
1 polymer ?
#
loop_
_entity_poly.entity_id
_entity_poly.type
_entity_poly.pdbx_seq_one_letter_code
_entity_poly.pdbx_strand_id
1 'polypeptide(L)'
;MSPTEHPYTPPTCAPNHQLVVKPIFDALKSHEKLYAHYLAKAAWHGSRIIMHQVSPDSPVIFDFSMDLYHACSGKWGTLVTKCGITHEELESFLEYAATFLCNLDIYYGEGDQNLCLI
;
A
#
# COMPACT_ATOMS: atom_id res chain seq x y z
N MET A 1 -11.40 31.46 -11.36
CA MET A 1 -11.99 30.77 -10.20
C MET A 1 -11.48 29.34 -10.26
N SER A 2 -10.47 29.05 -9.45
CA SER A 2 -9.92 27.69 -9.31
C SER A 2 -11.04 26.77 -8.82
N PRO A 3 -11.20 25.55 -9.35
CA PRO A 3 -12.18 24.61 -8.81
C PRO A 3 -11.80 24.35 -7.36
N THR A 4 -12.77 24.45 -6.46
CA THR A 4 -12.64 23.98 -5.08
C THR A 4 -12.34 22.50 -5.11
N GLU A 5 -11.08 22.13 -4.88
CA GLU A 5 -10.67 20.75 -4.65
C GLU A 5 -11.41 20.24 -3.42
N HIS A 6 -12.42 19.39 -3.63
CA HIS A 6 -12.98 18.60 -2.55
C HIS A 6 -11.96 17.49 -2.24
N PRO A 7 -11.48 17.36 -0.99
CA PRO A 7 -10.60 16.26 -0.63
C PRO A 7 -11.30 14.93 -0.94
N TYR A 8 -10.73 14.15 -1.86
CA TYR A 8 -11.24 12.83 -2.16
C TYR A 8 -10.97 11.93 -0.96
N THR A 9 -12.04 11.53 -0.28
CA THR A 9 -11.98 10.47 0.72
C THR A 9 -12.30 9.17 0.00
N PRO A 10 -11.36 8.20 -0.03
CA PRO A 10 -11.64 6.91 -0.63
C PRO A 10 -12.84 6.28 0.10
N PRO A 11 -13.72 5.57 -0.61
CA PRO A 11 -14.83 4.89 0.03
C PRO A 11 -14.29 3.93 1.10
N THR A 12 -14.66 4.19 2.34
CA THR A 12 -14.38 3.33 3.49
C THR A 12 -14.94 1.93 3.18
N CYS A 13 -14.15 0.87 3.41
CA CYS A 13 -14.53 -0.53 3.14
C CYS A 13 -14.48 -0.99 1.66
N ALA A 14 -13.37 -0.74 0.96
CA ALA A 14 -13.10 -1.45 -0.30
C ALA A 14 -12.92 -2.96 -0.02
N PRO A 15 -13.59 -3.86 -0.76
CA PRO A 15 -13.53 -5.29 -0.49
C PRO A 15 -12.14 -5.86 -0.79
N ASN A 16 -11.50 -6.42 0.23
CA ASN A 16 -10.22 -7.11 0.10
C ASN A 16 -10.40 -8.46 -0.59
N HIS A 17 -9.74 -8.65 -1.73
CA HIS A 17 -9.74 -9.90 -2.48
C HIS A 17 -8.34 -10.50 -2.52
N GLN A 18 -8.18 -11.70 -1.98
CA GLN A 18 -6.90 -12.41 -2.03
C GLN A 18 -6.70 -13.07 -3.40
N LEU A 19 -5.58 -12.78 -4.07
CA LEU A 19 -5.21 -13.48 -5.31
C LEU A 19 -4.88 -14.95 -5.02
N VAL A 20 -5.70 -15.86 -5.54
CA VAL A 20 -5.52 -17.31 -5.35
C VAL A 20 -4.50 -17.85 -6.36
N VAL A 21 -3.21 -17.67 -6.05
CA VAL A 21 -2.10 -18.10 -6.93
C VAL A 21 -1.41 -19.39 -6.46
N LYS A 22 -1.64 -19.81 -5.21
CA LYS A 22 -0.97 -20.98 -4.62
C LYS A 22 -1.03 -22.27 -5.46
N PRO A 23 -2.20 -22.73 -5.95
CA PRO A 23 -2.24 -23.99 -6.73
C PRO A 23 -1.45 -23.88 -8.05
N ILE A 24 -1.46 -22.71 -8.69
CA ILE A 24 -0.71 -22.44 -9.92
C ILE A 24 0.79 -22.44 -9.62
N PHE A 25 1.21 -21.76 -8.55
CA PHE A 25 2.60 -21.69 -8.14
C PHE A 25 3.13 -23.06 -7.70
N ASP A 26 2.34 -23.85 -6.98
CA ASP A 26 2.74 -25.17 -6.51
C ASP A 26 2.98 -26.15 -7.67
N ALA A 27 2.21 -26.01 -8.76
CA ALA A 27 2.35 -26.81 -9.99
C ALA A 27 3.62 -26.50 -10.81
N LEU A 28 4.30 -25.38 -10.55
CA LEU A 28 5.54 -25.01 -11.25
C LEU A 28 6.70 -25.94 -10.86
N LYS A 29 7.57 -26.20 -11.84
CA LYS A 29 8.85 -26.88 -11.64
C LYS A 29 9.82 -25.98 -10.86
N SER A 30 10.85 -26.56 -10.25
CA SER A 30 11.80 -25.82 -9.42
C SER A 30 12.48 -24.66 -10.16
N HIS A 31 12.81 -24.81 -11.45
CA HIS A 31 13.42 -23.74 -12.24
C HIS A 31 12.42 -22.63 -12.60
N GLU A 32 11.16 -22.96 -12.86
CA GLU A 32 10.09 -21.99 -13.12
C GLU A 32 9.77 -21.18 -11.85
N LYS A 33 9.79 -21.83 -10.68
CA LYS A 33 9.67 -21.14 -9.37
C LYS A 33 10.82 -20.17 -9.14
N LEU A 34 12.05 -20.57 -9.47
CA LEU A 34 13.22 -19.70 -9.34
C LEU A 34 13.14 -18.50 -10.29
N TYR A 35 12.73 -18.73 -11.54
CA TYR A 35 12.49 -17.68 -12.50
C TYR A 35 11.42 -16.69 -12.00
N ALA A 36 10.27 -17.20 -11.57
CA ALA A 36 9.18 -16.39 -11.02
C ALA A 36 9.62 -15.59 -9.78
N HIS A 37 10.44 -16.18 -8.90
CA HIS A 37 10.99 -15.50 -7.73
C HIS A 37 11.85 -14.28 -8.12
N TYR A 38 12.81 -14.46 -9.02
CA TYR A 38 13.68 -13.34 -9.43
C TYR A 38 12.94 -12.30 -10.27
N LEU A 39 11.98 -12.73 -11.10
CA LEU A 39 11.13 -11.81 -11.87
C LEU A 39 10.27 -10.96 -10.94
N ALA A 40 9.62 -11.57 -9.93
CA ALA A 40 8.85 -10.85 -8.93
C ALA A 40 9.74 -9.88 -8.13
N LYS A 41 10.95 -10.30 -7.75
CA LYS A 41 11.91 -9.44 -7.06
C LYS A 41 12.29 -8.23 -7.92
N ALA A 42 12.58 -8.43 -9.20
CA ALA A 42 12.88 -7.34 -10.12
C ALA A 42 11.69 -6.38 -10.29
N ALA A 43 10.46 -6.90 -10.41
CA ALA A 43 9.24 -6.10 -10.50
C ALA A 43 9.05 -5.22 -9.25
N TRP A 44 9.21 -5.79 -8.04
CA TRP A 44 9.12 -5.04 -6.80
C TRP A 44 10.26 -4.02 -6.62
N HIS A 45 11.46 -4.27 -7.12
CA HIS A 45 12.50 -3.23 -7.16
C HIS A 45 12.13 -2.09 -8.11
N GLY A 46 11.44 -2.39 -9.21
CA GLY A 46 10.93 -1.39 -10.15
C GLY A 46 9.81 -0.51 -9.59
N SER A 47 9.10 -0.94 -8.54
CA SER A 47 8.01 -0.15 -7.94
C SER A 47 8.48 1.21 -7.43
N ARG A 48 9.73 1.31 -6.96
CA ARG A 48 10.29 2.61 -6.55
C ARG A 48 10.34 3.61 -7.69
N ILE A 49 10.57 3.17 -8.92
CA ILE A 49 10.56 4.07 -10.08
C ILE A 49 9.16 4.64 -10.28
N ILE A 50 8.12 3.80 -10.20
CA ILE A 50 6.72 4.22 -10.30
C ILE A 50 6.40 5.26 -9.22
N MET A 51 6.75 4.99 -7.95
CA MET A 51 6.50 5.94 -6.87
C MET A 51 7.14 7.32 -7.11
N HIS A 52 8.36 7.38 -7.65
CA HIS A 52 9.01 8.65 -7.99
C HIS A 52 8.39 9.34 -9.21
N GLN A 53 7.72 8.59 -10.09
CA GLN A 53 7.07 9.15 -11.28
C GLN A 53 5.74 9.81 -10.95
N VAL A 54 5.06 9.39 -9.88
CA VAL A 54 3.74 9.95 -9.55
C VAL A 54 3.81 11.13 -8.59
N SER A 55 4.52 11.00 -7.47
CA SER A 55 4.67 12.10 -6.51
C SER A 55 6.03 12.05 -5.80
N PRO A 56 6.66 13.22 -5.54
CA PRO A 56 7.90 13.27 -4.75
C PRO A 56 7.74 12.72 -3.33
N ASP A 57 6.52 12.70 -2.79
CA ASP A 57 6.24 12.29 -1.41
C ASP A 57 5.91 10.78 -1.28
N SER A 58 5.48 10.12 -2.36
CA SER A 58 5.10 8.70 -2.35
C SER A 58 6.18 7.76 -1.80
N PRO A 59 7.48 7.91 -2.14
CA PRO A 59 8.54 7.09 -1.55
C PRO A 59 8.65 7.22 -0.02
N VAL A 60 8.40 8.42 0.54
CA VAL A 60 8.49 8.67 1.98
C VAL A 60 7.35 7.97 2.72
N ILE A 61 6.14 8.02 2.16
CA ILE A 61 4.96 7.35 2.74
C ILE A 61 5.11 5.83 2.71
N PHE A 62 5.69 5.29 1.63
CA PHE A 62 6.04 3.88 1.55
C PHE A 62 7.05 3.49 2.63
N ASP A 63 8.15 4.22 2.74
CA ASP A 63 9.21 3.93 3.72
C ASP A 63 8.65 4.03 5.16
N PHE A 64 7.82 5.04 5.46
CA PHE A 64 7.12 5.16 6.75
C PHE A 64 6.22 3.96 7.07
N SER A 65 5.45 3.49 6.09
CA SER A 65 4.56 2.33 6.26
C SER A 65 5.35 1.05 6.55
N MET A 66 6.50 0.87 5.88
CA MET A 66 7.40 -0.26 6.12
C MET A 66 8.07 -0.18 7.48
N ASP A 67 8.51 1.01 7.90
CA ASP A 67 9.11 1.23 9.23
C ASP A 67 8.13 0.91 10.36
N LEU A 68 6.87 1.32 10.22
CA LEU A 68 5.80 0.97 11.17
C LEU A 68 5.55 -0.54 11.21
N TYR A 69 5.50 -1.18 10.04
CA TYR A 69 5.37 -2.64 9.97
C TYR A 69 6.53 -3.32 10.70
N HIS A 70 7.77 -2.87 10.51
CA HIS A 70 8.94 -3.40 11.21
C HIS A 70 8.90 -3.15 12.72
N ALA A 71 8.47 -1.96 13.15
CA ALA A 71 8.37 -1.59 14.56
C ALA A 71 7.34 -2.44 15.34
N CYS A 72 6.29 -2.91 14.68
CA CYS A 72 5.27 -3.76 15.29
C CYS A 72 5.34 -5.24 14.84
N SER A 73 6.18 -5.58 13.86
CA SER A 73 6.22 -6.90 13.21
C SER A 73 4.84 -7.35 12.70
N GLY A 74 4.04 -6.40 12.17
CA GLY A 74 2.66 -6.62 11.75
C GLY A 74 1.64 -6.76 12.89
N LYS A 75 2.04 -6.63 14.16
CA LYS A 75 1.13 -6.63 15.32
C LYS A 75 0.60 -5.24 15.60
N TRP A 76 -0.24 -4.73 14.69
CA TRP A 76 -0.73 -3.35 14.67
C TRP A 76 -1.41 -2.91 15.98
N GLY A 77 -2.13 -3.82 16.66
CA GLY A 77 -2.74 -3.52 17.96
C GLY A 77 -1.75 -3.08 19.06
N THR A 78 -0.47 -3.40 18.93
CA THR A 78 0.56 -2.92 19.87
C THR A 78 0.85 -1.43 19.73
N LEU A 79 0.54 -0.82 18.57
CA LEU A 79 0.73 0.61 18.33
C LEU A 79 -0.35 1.45 19.04
N VAL A 80 -1.56 0.92 19.20
CA VAL A 80 -2.65 1.56 19.97
C VAL A 80 -2.15 1.92 21.36
N THR A 81 -1.59 0.94 22.08
CA THR A 81 -1.08 1.14 23.43
C THR A 81 0.21 1.96 23.49
N LYS A 82 1.12 1.78 22.52
CA LYS A 82 2.43 2.46 22.52
C LYS A 82 2.34 3.95 22.15
N CYS A 83 1.47 4.28 21.19
CA CYS A 83 1.33 5.62 20.64
C CYS A 83 0.15 6.39 21.25
N GLY A 84 -0.71 5.73 22.04
CA GLY A 84 -1.89 6.35 22.63
C GLY A 84 -2.96 6.73 21.61
N ILE A 85 -2.97 6.04 20.45
CA ILE A 85 -3.98 6.24 19.40
C ILE A 85 -5.20 5.36 19.67
N THR A 86 -6.35 5.72 19.09
CA THR A 86 -7.55 4.88 19.18
C THR A 86 -7.50 3.73 18.16
N HIS A 87 -8.40 2.76 18.32
CA HIS A 87 -8.54 1.68 17.35
C HIS A 87 -9.05 2.20 16.00
N GLU A 88 -9.93 3.19 16.01
CA GLU A 88 -10.48 3.82 14.81
C GLU A 88 -9.42 4.57 14.02
N GLU A 89 -8.49 5.26 14.71
CA GLU A 89 -7.34 5.93 14.09
C GLU A 89 -6.40 4.92 13.41
N LEU A 90 -6.16 3.77 14.08
CA LEU A 90 -5.37 2.70 13.52
C LEU A 90 -6.04 2.07 12.28
N GLU A 91 -7.34 1.79 12.34
CA GLU A 91 -8.10 1.26 11.21
C GLU A 91 -8.06 2.24 10.03
N SER A 92 -8.28 3.52 10.27
CA SER A 92 -8.20 4.57 9.25
C SER A 92 -6.82 4.61 8.59
N PHE A 93 -5.75 4.51 9.37
CA PHE A 93 -4.39 4.41 8.84
C PHE A 93 -4.19 3.14 7.99
N LEU A 94 -4.67 1.99 8.44
CA LEU A 94 -4.52 0.74 7.70
C LEU A 94 -5.29 0.74 6.38
N GLU A 95 -6.47 1.35 6.33
CA GLU A 95 -7.23 1.54 5.10
C GLU A 95 -6.50 2.47 4.12
N TYR A 96 -5.95 3.56 4.63
CA TYR A 96 -5.11 4.45 3.84
C TYR A 96 -3.88 3.72 3.28
N ALA A 97 -3.12 3.03 4.14
CA ALA A 97 -1.93 2.30 3.75
C ALA A 97 -2.25 1.17 2.75
N ALA A 98 -3.36 0.46 2.91
CA ALA A 98 -3.82 -0.55 1.97
C ALA A 98 -4.12 0.07 0.59
N THR A 99 -4.83 1.19 0.56
CA THR A 99 -5.15 1.91 -0.69
C THR A 99 -3.88 2.41 -1.38
N PHE A 100 -2.98 3.04 -0.62
CA PHE A 100 -1.69 3.51 -1.09
C PHE A 100 -0.85 2.37 -1.68
N LEU A 101 -0.73 1.23 -0.98
CA LEU A 101 0.07 0.11 -1.45
C LEU A 101 -0.53 -0.62 -2.65
N CYS A 102 -1.86 -0.64 -2.78
CA CYS A 102 -2.55 -1.19 -3.95
C CYS A 102 -2.30 -0.35 -5.21
N ASN A 103 -2.29 0.97 -5.08
CA ASN A 103 -2.05 1.89 -6.19
C ASN A 103 -0.57 2.24 -6.38
N LEU A 104 0.27 1.91 -5.39
CA LEU A 104 1.64 2.41 -5.21
C LEU A 104 1.72 3.94 -5.20
N ASP A 105 0.64 4.59 -4.78
CA ASP A 105 0.50 6.03 -4.91
C ASP A 105 -0.68 6.62 -4.11
N ILE A 106 -0.63 7.95 -3.95
CA ILE A 106 -1.62 8.80 -3.29
C ILE A 106 -2.72 9.24 -4.28
N TYR A 107 -2.63 8.97 -5.58
CA TYR A 107 -3.71 9.27 -6.53
C TYR A 107 -4.59 8.05 -6.76
N TYR A 108 -5.90 8.26 -6.69
CA TYR A 108 -6.84 7.23 -7.12
C TYR A 108 -6.79 7.14 -8.65
N GLY A 109 -6.41 5.96 -9.17
CA GLY A 109 -6.19 5.74 -10.61
C GLY A 109 -7.42 5.99 -11.51
N GLU A 110 -8.63 6.07 -10.95
CA GLU A 110 -9.78 6.66 -11.64
C GLU A 110 -9.85 8.17 -11.39
N GLY A 111 -9.15 8.95 -12.21
CA GLY A 111 -9.42 10.39 -12.36
C GLY A 111 -8.44 11.38 -11.72
N ASP A 112 -7.18 10.98 -11.48
CA ASP A 112 -6.11 11.87 -10.97
C ASP A 112 -6.55 12.70 -9.74
N GLN A 113 -7.30 12.07 -8.82
CA GLN A 113 -7.73 12.73 -7.59
C GLN A 113 -6.68 12.51 -6.49
N ASN A 114 -6.16 13.62 -5.95
CA ASN A 114 -5.28 13.65 -4.77
C ASN A 114 -5.99 13.02 -3.57
N LEU A 115 -5.45 11.95 -3.01
CA LEU A 115 -5.90 11.38 -1.73
C LEU A 115 -5.20 12.14 -0.60
N CYS A 116 -5.69 13.37 -0.35
CA CYS A 116 -5.17 14.25 0.69
C CYS A 116 -5.68 13.79 2.07
N LEU A 117 -4.79 13.31 2.92
CA LEU A 117 -5.02 13.26 4.37
C LEU A 117 -4.65 14.64 4.94
N ILE A 118 -5.69 15.37 5.36
CA ILE A 118 -5.73 16.55 6.27
C ILE A 118 -4.50 17.46 6.28
#